data_AF-A0A0B0IFM0-F1
#
_entry.id   AF-A0A0B0IFM0-F1
#
_cell.length_a   1.000
_cell.length_b   1.000
_cell.length_c   1.000
_cell.angle_alpha   90.00
_cell.angle_beta   90.00
_cell.angle_gamma   90.00
#
_symmetry.space_group_name_H-M   'P 1'
#
loop_
_entity.id
_entity.type
_entity.pdbx_description
1 polymer ?
#
loop_
_entity_poly.entity_id
_entity_poly.type
_entity_poly.pdbx_seq_one_letter_code
_entity_poly.pdbx_strand_id
1 'polypeptide(L)'
;MQTEVKRKSNVITGTGNEGSIAKGMVGFFIFSLLFFAGMISIANAQQKSTLEANMVEVLSPSSELSFEYVGTEASPQLRKFYLVKADGEEYIVRVYQNNMTVLDAISLTEHPQLAEQFQSSYGVQW
;
A
#
# COMPACT_ATOMS: atom_id res chain seq x y z
N MET A 1 -20.07 -66.63 45.50
CA MET A 1 -20.81 -65.43 45.07
C MET A 1 -19.76 -64.35 44.79
N GLN A 2 -19.43 -64.10 43.53
CA GLN A 2 -18.48 -63.03 43.15
C GLN A 2 -19.27 -61.75 42.89
N THR A 3 -18.96 -60.70 43.64
CA THR A 3 -19.57 -59.39 43.46
C THR A 3 -18.83 -58.68 42.33
N GLU A 4 -19.41 -58.66 41.13
CA GLU A 4 -18.90 -57.82 40.04
C GLU A 4 -19.08 -56.34 40.42
N VAL A 5 -17.98 -55.69 40.78
CA VAL A 5 -17.95 -54.23 40.93
C VAL A 5 -17.93 -53.64 39.52
N LYS A 6 -19.10 -53.27 38.99
CA LYS A 6 -19.23 -52.45 37.78
C LYS A 6 -18.57 -51.09 38.01
N ARG A 7 -17.27 -50.99 37.73
CA ARG A 7 -16.57 -49.72 37.62
C ARG A 7 -17.07 -49.04 36.35
N LYS A 8 -18.03 -48.11 36.48
CA LYS A 8 -18.37 -47.16 35.42
C LYS A 8 -17.12 -46.31 35.15
N SER A 9 -16.33 -46.72 34.17
CA SER A 9 -15.35 -45.84 33.55
C SER A 9 -16.14 -44.79 32.77
N ASN A 10 -16.39 -43.64 33.40
CA ASN A 10 -16.66 -42.43 32.64
C ASN A 10 -15.35 -42.09 31.94
N VAL A 11 -15.15 -42.68 30.76
CA VAL A 11 -14.24 -42.11 29.77
C VAL A 11 -14.91 -40.80 29.38
N ILE A 12 -14.46 -39.71 30.01
CA ILE A 12 -14.73 -38.36 29.54
C ILE A 12 -14.02 -38.30 28.18
N THR A 13 -14.77 -38.64 27.14
CA THR A 13 -14.41 -38.37 25.76
C THR A 13 -14.11 -36.88 25.68
N GLY A 14 -12.85 -36.56 25.40
CA GLY A 14 -12.33 -35.20 25.27
C GLY A 14 -12.84 -34.51 24.00
N THR A 15 -14.16 -34.40 23.84
CA THR A 15 -14.83 -33.69 22.73
C THR A 15 -15.43 -32.34 23.16
N GLY A 16 -15.27 -31.95 24.44
CA GLY A 16 -15.75 -30.67 24.97
C GLY A 16 -14.83 -29.47 24.71
N ASN A 17 -13.54 -29.70 24.43
CA ASN A 17 -12.55 -28.63 24.26
C ASN A 17 -12.31 -28.23 22.79
N GLU A 18 -12.58 -29.11 21.83
CA GLU A 18 -12.29 -28.87 20.41
C GLU A 18 -13.12 -27.72 19.84
N GLY A 19 -14.40 -27.64 20.19
CA GLY A 19 -15.29 -26.54 19.78
C GLY A 19 -14.91 -25.19 20.40
N SER A 20 -14.32 -25.18 21.61
CA SER A 20 -13.87 -23.96 22.28
C SER A 20 -12.56 -23.44 21.68
N ILE A 21 -11.60 -24.33 21.37
CA ILE A 21 -10.35 -23.89 20.73
C ILE A 21 -10.60 -23.52 19.27
N ALA A 22 -11.50 -24.20 18.57
CA ALA A 22 -11.89 -23.86 17.20
C ALA A 22 -12.52 -22.45 17.12
N LYS A 23 -13.40 -22.09 18.06
CA LYS A 23 -13.96 -20.73 18.16
C LYS A 23 -12.88 -19.68 18.47
N GLY A 24 -11.94 -20.01 19.35
CA GLY A 24 -10.78 -19.15 19.65
C GLY A 24 -9.87 -18.94 18.43
N MET A 25 -9.61 -20.00 17.66
CA MET A 25 -8.84 -19.91 16.41
C MET A 25 -9.55 -19.05 15.36
N VAL A 26 -10.86 -19.25 15.15
CA VAL A 26 -11.64 -18.44 14.20
C VAL A 26 -11.61 -16.95 14.59
N GLY A 27 -11.79 -16.64 15.89
CA GLY A 27 -11.67 -15.28 16.40
C GLY A 27 -10.27 -14.68 16.17
N PHE A 28 -9.22 -15.47 16.42
CA PHE A 28 -7.84 -15.06 16.16
C PHE A 28 -7.58 -14.77 14.67
N PHE A 29 -8.09 -15.61 13.77
CA PHE A 29 -7.96 -15.39 12.33
C PHE A 29 -8.65 -14.10 11.89
N ILE A 30 -9.88 -13.85 12.33
CA ILE A 30 -10.62 -12.64 11.98
C ILE A 30 -9.90 -11.39 12.51
N PHE A 31 -9.49 -11.40 13.78
CA PHE A 31 -8.76 -10.27 14.37
C PHE A 31 -7.42 -10.02 13.67
N SER A 32 -6.68 -11.08 13.36
CA SER A 32 -5.41 -10.98 12.63
C SER A 32 -5.62 -10.39 11.25
N LEU A 33 -6.65 -10.82 10.52
CA LEU A 33 -6.93 -10.34 9.16
C LEU A 33 -7.31 -8.86 9.17
N LEU A 34 -8.12 -8.41 10.13
CA LEU A 34 -8.43 -7.00 10.35
C LEU A 34 -7.17 -6.20 10.72
N PHE A 35 -6.31 -6.74 11.57
CA PHE A 35 -5.06 -6.11 11.96
C PHE A 35 -4.12 -5.93 10.76
N PHE A 36 -3.91 -6.98 9.96
CA PHE A 36 -3.08 -6.90 8.75
C PHE A 36 -3.67 -5.94 7.71
N ALA A 37 -4.99 -5.95 7.51
CA ALA A 37 -5.65 -4.99 6.63
C ALA A 37 -5.40 -3.55 7.10
N GLY A 38 -5.54 -3.27 8.40
CA GLY A 38 -5.25 -1.96 8.98
C GLY A 38 -3.79 -1.55 8.79
N MET A 39 -2.84 -2.46 9.03
CA MET A 39 -1.41 -2.21 8.82
C MET A 39 -1.09 -1.88 7.36
N ILE A 40 -1.69 -2.57 6.40
CA ILE A 40 -1.53 -2.29 4.96
C ILE A 40 -2.04 -0.88 4.63
N SER A 41 -3.21 -0.50 5.14
CA SER A 41 -3.76 0.84 4.93
C SER A 41 -2.86 1.94 5.50
N ILE A 42 -2.32 1.74 6.70
CA ILE A 42 -1.39 2.70 7.33
C ILE A 42 -0.09 2.79 6.53
N ALA A 43 0.47 1.66 6.10
CA ALA A 43 1.69 1.65 5.29
C ALA A 43 1.51 2.42 3.97
N ASN A 44 0.37 2.22 3.30
CA ASN A 44 0.05 2.96 2.07
C ASN A 44 -0.11 4.48 2.34
N ALA A 45 -0.75 4.85 3.45
CA ALA A 45 -0.87 6.25 3.85
C ALA A 45 0.49 6.89 4.16
N GLN A 46 1.38 6.17 4.84
CA GLN A 46 2.75 6.62 5.13
C GLN A 46 3.58 6.79 3.85
N GLN A 47 3.49 5.84 2.92
CA GLN A 47 4.16 5.95 1.61
C GLN A 47 3.68 7.19 0.85
N LYS A 48 2.36 7.39 0.76
CA LYS A 48 1.78 8.56 0.09
C LYS A 48 2.22 9.88 0.75
N SER A 49 2.13 9.96 2.08
CA SER A 49 2.53 11.16 2.82
C SER A 49 4.03 11.45 2.68
N THR A 50 4.87 10.42 2.64
CA THR A 50 6.31 10.58 2.40
C THR A 50 6.60 11.08 0.99
N LEU A 51 5.89 10.54 -0.01
CA LEU A 51 6.03 10.98 -1.39
C LEU A 51 5.65 12.45 -1.55
N GLU A 52 4.52 12.83 -0.96
CA GLU A 52 4.03 14.21 -0.96
C GLU A 52 5.06 15.16 -0.33
N ALA A 53 5.60 14.81 0.83
CA ALA A 53 6.65 15.60 1.48
C ALA A 53 7.90 15.77 0.59
N ASN A 54 8.35 14.69 -0.06
CA ASN A 54 9.51 14.74 -0.95
C ASN A 54 9.22 15.51 -2.25
N MET A 55 7.98 15.47 -2.76
CA MET A 55 7.57 16.29 -3.89
C MET A 55 7.55 17.78 -3.54
N VAL A 56 7.03 18.14 -2.36
CA VAL A 56 7.08 19.51 -1.84
C VAL A 56 8.53 19.99 -1.70
N GLU A 57 9.42 19.15 -1.15
CA GLU A 57 10.84 19.50 -1.01
C GLU A 57 11.50 19.79 -2.36
N VAL A 58 11.23 18.96 -3.38
CA VAL A 58 11.85 19.10 -4.71
C VAL A 58 11.25 20.25 -5.52
N LEU A 59 9.93 20.42 -5.48
CA LEU A 59 9.22 21.43 -6.27
C LEU A 59 9.24 22.83 -5.63
N SER A 60 9.73 22.95 -4.39
CA SER A 60 9.75 24.20 -3.61
C SER A 60 8.43 25.00 -3.58
N PRO A 61 7.23 24.41 -3.44
CA PRO A 61 6.01 25.20 -3.44
C PRO A 61 5.61 25.62 -2.02
N SER A 62 5.09 26.84 -1.91
CA SER A 62 4.56 27.42 -0.66
C SER A 62 3.09 27.07 -0.40
N SER A 63 2.46 26.21 -1.22
CA SER A 63 0.99 26.00 -1.24
C SER A 63 0.55 24.58 -1.64
N GLU A 64 -0.78 24.35 -1.64
CA GLU A 64 -1.47 23.08 -1.97
C GLU A 64 -0.88 22.37 -3.19
N LEU A 65 -0.33 21.18 -2.94
CA LEU A 65 0.19 20.27 -3.94
C LEU A 65 -0.86 19.19 -4.24
N SER A 66 -1.18 18.99 -5.52
CA SER A 66 -1.99 17.86 -5.97
C SER A 66 -1.19 17.03 -6.97
N PHE A 67 -1.29 15.71 -6.88
CA PHE A 67 -0.55 14.81 -7.74
C PHE A 67 -1.38 13.60 -8.16
N GLU A 68 -1.21 13.19 -9.40
CA GLU A 68 -1.89 12.05 -10.00
C GLU A 68 -0.87 11.11 -10.64
N TYR A 69 -1.08 9.81 -10.47
CA TYR A 69 -0.25 8.79 -11.12
C TYR A 69 -0.64 8.68 -12.59
N VAL A 70 0.34 8.86 -13.50
CA VAL A 70 0.09 8.85 -14.95
C VAL A 70 0.67 7.64 -15.65
N GLY A 71 1.68 6.98 -15.07
CA GLY A 71 2.25 5.78 -15.68
C GLY A 71 3.49 5.25 -14.99
N THR A 72 3.98 4.12 -15.49
CA THR A 72 5.22 3.49 -15.04
C THR A 72 6.11 3.23 -16.25
N GLU A 73 7.39 3.56 -16.12
CA GLU A 73 8.43 3.26 -17.10
C GLU A 73 8.51 1.76 -17.35
N ALA A 74 8.63 1.37 -18.61
CA ALA A 74 8.89 -0.03 -18.95
C ALA A 74 10.21 -0.52 -18.32
N SER A 75 10.30 -1.83 -18.09
CA SER A 75 11.48 -2.54 -17.56
C SER A 75 12.78 -2.02 -18.19
N PRO A 76 13.86 -1.77 -17.41
CA PRO A 76 14.20 -2.47 -16.17
C PRO A 76 13.99 -1.72 -14.85
N GLN A 77 13.72 -0.42 -14.87
CA GLN A 77 13.74 0.40 -13.64
C GLN A 77 12.37 0.64 -13.01
N LEU A 78 11.28 0.36 -13.74
CA LEU A 78 9.89 0.44 -13.25
C LEU A 78 9.58 1.73 -12.47
N ARG A 79 10.15 2.85 -12.92
CA ARG A 79 9.98 4.17 -12.30
C ARG A 79 8.56 4.66 -12.51
N LYS A 80 7.98 5.31 -11.53
CA LYS A 80 6.61 5.84 -11.64
C LYS A 80 6.64 7.31 -12.00
N PHE A 81 5.65 7.72 -12.75
CA PHE A 81 5.46 9.08 -13.20
C PHE A 81 4.20 9.64 -12.57
N TYR A 82 4.34 10.84 -12.01
CA TYR A 82 3.24 11.57 -11.43
C TYR A 82 3.14 12.94 -12.10
N LEU A 83 1.94 13.32 -12.50
CA LEU A 83 1.62 14.69 -12.87
C LEU A 83 1.31 15.44 -11.60
N VAL A 84 2.04 16.52 -11.34
CA VAL A 84 1.93 17.32 -10.12
C VAL A 84 1.53 18.74 -10.49
N LYS A 85 0.53 19.27 -9.81
CA LYS A 85 0.12 20.68 -9.88
C LYS A 85 0.49 21.35 -8.57
N ALA A 86 1.35 22.37 -8.65
CA ALA A 86 1.79 23.15 -7.51
C ALA A 86 1.90 24.62 -7.93
N ASP A 87 1.36 25.54 -7.14
CA ASP A 87 1.43 26.99 -7.38
C ASP A 87 0.97 27.45 -8.78
N GLY A 88 0.04 26.70 -9.40
CA GLY A 88 -0.48 26.97 -10.74
C GLY A 88 0.39 26.46 -11.90
N GLU A 89 1.51 25.82 -11.59
CA GLU A 89 2.39 25.16 -12.56
C GLU A 89 2.17 23.65 -12.58
N GLU A 90 2.42 23.06 -13.75
CA GLU A 90 2.34 21.63 -13.98
C GLU A 90 3.73 21.03 -14.15
N TYR A 91 3.99 19.97 -13.39
CA TYR A 91 5.25 19.24 -13.39
C TYR A 91 5.02 17.77 -13.66
N ILE A 92 5.96 17.14 -14.35
CA ILE A 92 6.11 15.68 -14.29
C ILE A 92 7.20 15.35 -13.31
N VAL A 93 6.84 14.53 -12.33
CA VAL A 93 7.75 14.04 -11.32
C VAL A 93 8.00 12.56 -11.55
N ARG A 94 9.28 12.19 -11.69
CA ARG A 94 9.72 10.81 -11.74
C ARG A 94 10.05 10.33 -10.34
N VAL A 95 9.56 9.15 -10.01
CA VAL A 95 9.65 8.54 -8.68
C VAL A 95 10.20 7.13 -8.80
N TYR A 96 11.02 6.71 -7.86
CA TYR A 96 11.45 5.32 -7.78
C TYR A 96 10.28 4.35 -7.55
N GLN A 97 10.50 3.06 -7.82
CA GLN A 97 9.50 2.00 -7.61
C GLN A 97 8.98 1.94 -6.16
N ASN A 98 9.75 2.45 -5.19
CA ASN A 98 9.38 2.52 -3.77
C ASN A 98 8.26 3.52 -3.46
N ASN A 99 7.81 4.33 -4.43
CA ASN A 99 6.77 5.35 -4.23
C ASN A 99 7.08 6.36 -3.12
N MET A 100 8.35 6.60 -2.83
CA MET A 100 8.75 7.52 -1.76
C MET A 100 9.78 8.50 -2.27
N THR A 101 10.72 8.04 -3.09
CA THR A 101 11.87 8.86 -3.48
C THR A 101 11.66 9.51 -4.84
N VAL A 102 11.67 10.84 -4.86
CA VAL A 102 11.66 11.64 -6.09
C VAL A 102 13.04 11.60 -6.74
N LEU A 103 13.08 11.42 -8.05
CA LEU A 103 14.29 11.37 -8.88
C LEU A 103 14.56 12.70 -9.56
N ASP A 104 13.57 13.16 -10.31
CA ASP A 104 13.61 14.40 -11.06
C ASP A 104 12.19 14.98 -11.15
N ALA A 105 12.14 16.29 -11.39
CA ALA A 105 10.92 17.04 -11.64
C ALA A 105 11.16 17.95 -12.85
N ILE A 106 10.22 17.95 -13.79
CA ILE A 106 10.31 18.72 -15.03
C ILE A 106 9.07 19.59 -15.14
N SER A 107 9.24 20.91 -15.25
CA SER A 107 8.13 21.84 -15.50
C SER A 107 7.63 21.67 -16.93
N LEU A 108 6.36 21.26 -17.06
CA LEU A 108 5.66 21.24 -18.34
C LEU A 108 5.18 22.63 -18.74
N THR A 109 4.94 23.51 -17.77
CA THR A 109 4.54 24.90 -18.03
C THR A 109 5.66 25.69 -18.71
N GLU A 110 6.90 25.52 -18.25
CA GLU A 110 8.07 26.17 -18.87
C GLU A 110 8.50 25.49 -20.18
N HIS A 111 8.26 24.18 -20.29
CA HIS A 111 8.72 23.37 -21.42
C HIS A 111 7.60 22.47 -21.99
N PRO A 112 6.56 23.06 -22.60
CA PRO A 112 5.38 22.31 -23.05
C PRO A 112 5.71 21.26 -24.13
N GLN A 113 6.72 21.50 -24.97
CA GLN A 113 7.17 20.52 -25.97
C GLN A 113 7.70 19.20 -25.35
N LEU A 114 8.12 19.22 -24.08
CA LEU A 114 8.58 18.00 -23.41
C LEU A 114 7.41 17.08 -23.05
N ALA A 115 6.18 17.60 -22.92
CA ALA A 115 5.01 16.79 -22.62
C ALA A 115 4.79 15.71 -23.71
N GLU A 116 4.73 16.12 -24.97
CA GLU A 116 4.53 15.18 -26.10
C GLU A 116 5.69 14.20 -26.24
N GLN A 117 6.93 14.70 -26.12
CA GLN A 117 8.12 13.84 -26.17
C GLN A 117 8.10 12.80 -25.05
N PHE A 118 7.66 13.19 -23.85
CA PHE A 118 7.57 12.31 -22.70
C PHE A 118 6.49 11.24 -22.87
N GLN A 119 5.28 11.65 -23.28
CA GLN A 119 4.18 10.73 -23.58
C GLN A 119 4.60 9.69 -24.62
N SER A 120 5.26 10.12 -25.70
CA SER A 120 5.75 9.22 -26.74
C SER A 120 6.89 8.31 -26.27
N SER A 121 7.82 8.81 -25.46
CA SER A 121 9.01 8.04 -25.06
C SER A 121 8.69 6.99 -24.00
N TYR A 122 7.75 7.29 -23.11
CA TYR A 122 7.43 6.44 -21.97
C TYR A 122 6.07 5.74 -22.09
N GLY A 123 5.30 6.00 -23.16
CA GLY A 123 3.99 5.41 -23.38
C GLY A 123 2.96 5.82 -22.32
N VAL A 124 3.11 7.03 -21.79
CA VAL A 124 2.30 7.59 -20.69
C VAL A 124 1.27 8.55 -21.30
N GLN A 125 0.05 8.59 -20.76
CA GLN A 125 -1.01 9.52 -21.19
C GLN A 125 -1.72 10.09 -19.98
N TRP A 126 -2.13 11.36 -20.06
CA TRP A 126 -2.94 12.07 -19.05
C TRP A 126 -3.84 13.11 -19.73
#